data_AF-A0A2D9L953-F1
#
_entry.id   AF-A0A2D9L953-F1
#
_cell.length_a   1.000
_cell.length_b   1.000
_cell.length_c   1.000
_cell.angle_alpha   90.00
_cell.angle_beta   90.00
_cell.angle_gamma   90.00
#
_symmetry.space_group_name_H-M   'P 1'
#
loop_
_entity.id
_entity.type
_entity.pdbx_description
1 polymer ?
#
loop_
_entity_poly.entity_id
_entity_poly.type
_entity_poly.pdbx_seq_one_letter_code
_entity_poly.pdbx_strand_id
1 'polypeptide(L)'
;MASYYCSYAYRPDSIPEQSNQTQELNRTGLDRSASLRLPWGNTREVMPPTFMSRNPPRKLRRLEKKEDLSEKYGLHVESNHECFRHAPLALQARLVSIISVTGALWAYIVSPGYLITLILMSPLFTSISRNYSEYIQSLGLFEFIMLGGGWILILMAKLALRLFPKWLLRNGRGPEWEFNRRTGMIKVWQYPKKFPFLPRKPPVVVEKPFYEFDAWCCARVDRFGTLFDLVLSHRYSKLDVTVGDILGAHGSPTMCYAYWDFIQNYMDITRPLPELPMLEQYRHLDPTTAKHDQATGRPARYWRDMDDKTFKQKVDDMFTDVSIIDTTRRPDLMAEKLSYAS
;
A
#
# COMPACT_ATOMS: atom_id res chain seq x y z
N MET A 1 -3.73 -37.05 -5.13
CA MET A 1 -3.30 -35.86 -4.35
C MET A 1 -3.93 -34.64 -4.99
N ALA A 2 -4.77 -33.90 -4.26
CA ALA A 2 -5.28 -32.63 -4.77
C ALA A 2 -4.11 -31.65 -4.90
N SER A 3 -3.94 -31.03 -6.07
CA SER A 3 -2.99 -29.93 -6.26
C SER A 3 -3.34 -28.79 -5.29
N TYR A 4 -2.35 -28.25 -4.59
CA TYR A 4 -2.54 -27.12 -3.66
C TYR A 4 -3.15 -25.90 -4.37
N TYR A 5 -2.63 -25.59 -5.56
CA TYR A 5 -3.15 -24.54 -6.44
C TYR A 5 -4.32 -25.05 -7.28
N CYS A 6 -5.32 -24.19 -7.46
CA CYS A 6 -6.47 -24.45 -8.31
C CYS A 6 -6.09 -24.40 -9.80
N SER A 7 -6.96 -24.94 -10.66
CA SER A 7 -6.77 -24.96 -12.12
C SER A 7 -6.72 -23.57 -12.77
N TYR A 8 -7.32 -22.56 -12.13
CA TYR A 8 -7.34 -21.17 -12.60
C TYR A 8 -6.18 -20.32 -12.05
N ALA A 9 -5.31 -20.90 -11.21
CA ALA A 9 -4.15 -20.21 -10.67
C ALA A 9 -3.23 -19.70 -11.78
N TYR A 10 -2.73 -18.48 -11.62
CA TYR A 10 -2.02 -17.80 -12.70
C TYR A 10 -0.65 -18.43 -12.95
N ARG A 11 -0.41 -18.76 -14.21
CA ARG A 11 0.80 -19.37 -14.73
C ARG A 11 1.17 -18.68 -16.04
N PRO A 12 2.33 -18.01 -16.12
CA PRO A 12 2.71 -17.29 -17.33
C PRO A 12 2.93 -18.23 -18.53
N ASP A 13 3.33 -19.48 -18.28
CA ASP A 13 3.54 -20.52 -19.28
C ASP A 13 2.24 -21.13 -19.83
N SER A 14 1.11 -20.96 -19.13
CA SER A 14 -0.16 -21.62 -19.47
C SER A 14 -1.37 -20.70 -19.32
N ILE A 15 -1.32 -19.52 -19.95
CA ILE A 15 -2.45 -18.59 -20.02
C ILE A 15 -3.51 -19.16 -21.00
N PRO A 16 -4.78 -19.35 -20.56
CA PRO A 16 -5.86 -19.83 -21.44
C PRO A 16 -6.12 -18.87 -22.60
N GLU A 17 -6.59 -19.40 -23.74
CA GLU A 17 -7.04 -18.57 -24.86
C GLU A 17 -8.12 -17.59 -24.41
N GLN A 18 -8.00 -16.35 -24.89
CA GLN A 18 -8.84 -15.23 -24.48
C GLN A 18 -9.74 -14.82 -25.65
N SER A 19 -10.99 -14.48 -25.38
CA SER A 19 -11.84 -13.87 -26.40
C SER A 19 -11.33 -12.47 -26.77
N ASN A 20 -11.41 -12.11 -28.04
CA ASN A 20 -11.05 -10.78 -28.51
C ASN A 20 -11.84 -9.70 -27.76
N GLN A 21 -11.17 -8.60 -27.43
CA GLN A 21 -11.82 -7.46 -26.81
C GLN A 21 -12.43 -6.60 -27.92
N THR A 22 -13.76 -6.62 -28.04
CA THR A 22 -14.49 -5.85 -29.07
C THR A 22 -14.67 -4.39 -28.69
N GLN A 23 -14.77 -4.09 -27.38
CA GLN A 23 -14.98 -2.75 -26.86
C GLN A 23 -14.22 -2.55 -25.55
N GLU A 24 -13.67 -1.34 -25.37
CA GLU A 24 -13.14 -0.89 -24.08
C GLU A 24 -14.29 -0.36 -23.20
N LEU A 25 -14.67 -1.14 -22.17
CA LEU A 25 -15.83 -0.84 -21.33
C LEU A 25 -15.52 0.07 -20.12
N ASN A 26 -14.27 0.05 -19.67
CA ASN A 26 -13.86 0.73 -18.43
C ASN A 26 -13.26 2.11 -18.69
N ARG A 27 -12.73 2.37 -19.88
CA ARG A 27 -12.07 3.63 -20.23
C ARG A 27 -12.78 4.36 -21.36
N THR A 28 -13.22 5.58 -21.10
CA THR A 28 -13.92 6.42 -22.08
C THR A 28 -13.17 7.71 -22.36
N GLY A 29 -12.96 8.02 -23.65
CA GLY A 29 -12.50 9.34 -24.12
C GLY A 29 -11.21 9.83 -23.45
N LEU A 30 -11.34 10.86 -22.61
CA LEU A 30 -10.23 11.53 -21.94
C LEU A 30 -9.47 10.60 -20.98
N ASP A 31 -10.19 9.71 -20.28
CA ASP A 31 -9.59 8.74 -19.36
C ASP A 31 -8.66 7.77 -20.10
N ARG A 32 -9.03 7.41 -21.33
CA ARG A 32 -8.20 6.55 -22.19
C ARG A 32 -6.90 7.27 -22.57
N SER A 33 -6.98 8.54 -22.96
CA SER A 33 -5.81 9.35 -23.34
C SER A 33 -4.85 9.65 -22.17
N ALA A 34 -5.37 9.72 -20.94
CA ALA A 34 -4.58 9.95 -19.73
C ALA A 34 -4.09 8.64 -19.06
N SER A 35 -4.28 7.49 -19.72
CA SER A 35 -3.94 6.19 -19.17
C SER A 35 -3.02 5.41 -20.09
N LEU A 36 -2.06 4.71 -19.51
CA LEU A 36 -1.17 3.79 -20.22
C LEU A 36 -1.48 2.36 -19.79
N ARG A 37 -1.83 1.50 -20.74
CA ARG A 37 -1.93 0.05 -20.50
C ARG A 37 -0.53 -0.53 -20.28
N LEU A 38 -0.38 -1.32 -19.25
CA LEU A 38 0.87 -1.98 -18.90
C LEU A 38 0.91 -3.38 -19.52
N PRO A 39 2.06 -3.82 -20.05
CA PRO A 39 2.18 -5.13 -20.67
C PRO A 39 2.12 -6.26 -19.64
N TRP A 40 1.62 -7.40 -20.07
CA TRP A 40 1.71 -8.67 -19.36
C TRP A 40 3.06 -9.35 -19.59
N GLY A 41 3.57 -10.00 -18.54
CA GLY A 41 4.75 -10.85 -18.61
C GLY A 41 6.09 -10.12 -18.56
N ASN A 42 7.16 -10.92 -18.67
CA ASN A 42 8.55 -10.46 -18.60
C ASN A 42 8.83 -9.55 -17.38
N THR A 43 8.25 -9.92 -16.24
CA THR A 43 8.33 -9.15 -14.99
C THR A 43 9.71 -9.21 -14.39
N ARG A 44 10.13 -8.10 -13.78
CA ARG A 44 11.31 -8.05 -12.91
C ARG A 44 10.89 -8.31 -11.46
N GLU A 45 11.83 -8.76 -10.62
CA GLU A 45 11.60 -8.95 -9.17
C GLU A 45 11.63 -7.62 -8.41
N VAL A 46 10.83 -6.66 -8.87
CA VAL A 46 10.73 -5.32 -8.28
C VAL A 46 9.38 -5.13 -7.62
N MET A 47 9.34 -4.23 -6.65
CA MET A 47 8.12 -3.84 -5.97
C MET A 47 8.24 -2.39 -5.50
N PRO A 48 7.12 -1.71 -5.20
CA PRO A 48 7.16 -0.38 -4.65
C PRO A 48 8.02 -0.34 -3.36
N PRO A 49 9.05 0.52 -3.27
CA PRO A 49 9.98 0.52 -2.14
C PRO A 49 9.30 0.84 -0.80
N THR A 50 8.12 1.44 -0.83
CA THR A 50 7.27 1.68 0.34
C THR A 50 6.80 0.38 0.99
N PHE A 51 6.63 -0.71 0.24
CA PHE A 51 6.23 -2.01 0.78
C PHE A 51 7.34 -2.60 1.66
N MET A 52 8.58 -2.48 1.19
CA MET A 52 9.75 -2.95 1.93
C MET A 52 10.02 -2.05 3.15
N SER A 53 10.14 -0.73 2.95
CA SER A 53 10.51 0.22 4.01
C SER A 53 9.48 0.33 5.14
N ARG A 54 8.20 -0.01 4.92
CA ARG A 54 7.16 -0.04 5.96
C ARG A 54 7.44 -1.07 7.07
N ASN A 55 8.26 -2.08 6.82
CA ASN A 55 8.49 -3.20 7.73
C ASN A 55 9.99 -3.46 7.97
N PRO A 56 10.69 -2.55 8.67
CA PRO A 56 12.10 -2.73 8.99
C PRO A 56 12.33 -3.89 9.99
N PRO A 57 13.54 -4.48 10.05
CA PRO A 57 13.86 -5.64 10.89
C PRO A 57 13.47 -5.44 12.35
N ARG A 58 13.76 -4.26 12.93
CA ARG A 58 13.37 -3.91 14.30
C ARG A 58 11.85 -3.96 14.54
N LYS A 59 11.05 -3.59 13.54
CA LYS A 59 9.59 -3.66 13.63
C LYS A 59 9.13 -5.12 13.53
N LEU A 60 9.69 -5.91 12.63
CA LEU A 60 9.36 -7.34 12.49
C LEU A 60 9.64 -8.13 13.77
N ARG A 61 10.81 -7.92 14.40
CA ARG A 61 11.16 -8.53 15.70
C ARG A 61 10.20 -8.13 16.83
N ARG A 62 9.60 -6.93 16.76
CA ARG A 62 8.57 -6.48 17.72
C ARG A 62 7.21 -7.09 17.43
N LEU A 63 6.87 -7.31 16.15
CA LEU A 63 5.62 -7.94 15.75
C LEU A 63 5.60 -9.42 16.10
N GLU A 64 6.74 -10.13 16.02
CA GLU A 64 6.86 -11.54 16.46
C GLU A 64 6.47 -11.74 17.94
N LYS A 65 6.80 -10.77 18.80
CA LYS A 65 6.48 -10.83 20.24
C LYS A 65 5.06 -10.37 20.57
N LYS A 66 4.35 -9.81 19.60
CA LYS A 66 3.01 -9.24 19.79
C LYS A 66 2.00 -10.11 19.07
N GLU A 67 0.85 -10.26 19.69
CA GLU A 67 -0.30 -10.89 19.03
C GLU A 67 -0.69 -10.08 17.79
N ASP A 68 -1.00 -10.77 16.69
CA ASP A 68 -1.46 -10.11 15.47
C ASP A 68 -2.80 -9.41 15.76
N LEU A 69 -2.77 -8.08 15.71
CA LEU A 69 -3.96 -7.26 15.95
C LEU A 69 -5.00 -7.46 14.86
N SER A 70 -4.58 -7.82 13.64
CA SER A 70 -5.51 -8.11 12.54
C SER A 70 -6.37 -9.32 12.88
N GLU A 71 -5.72 -10.42 13.29
CA GLU A 71 -6.39 -11.65 13.69
C GLU A 71 -7.22 -11.45 14.97
N LYS A 72 -6.64 -10.81 15.99
CA LYS A 72 -7.31 -10.55 17.28
C LYS A 72 -8.62 -9.78 17.15
N TYR A 73 -8.66 -8.78 16.27
CA TYR A 73 -9.85 -7.94 16.06
C TYR A 73 -10.68 -8.37 14.85
N GLY A 74 -10.31 -9.46 14.16
CA GLY A 74 -11.00 -9.94 12.97
C GLY A 74 -11.04 -8.89 11.86
N LEU A 75 -9.93 -8.18 11.66
CA LEU A 75 -9.85 -7.18 10.59
C LEU A 75 -9.90 -7.86 9.23
N HIS A 76 -10.58 -7.25 8.27
CA HIS A 76 -10.69 -7.82 6.92
C HIS A 76 -9.41 -7.67 6.09
N VAL A 77 -8.41 -6.92 6.56
CA VAL A 77 -7.12 -6.78 5.87
C VAL A 77 -6.32 -8.06 6.07
N GLU A 78 -5.99 -8.72 4.96
CA GLU A 78 -5.19 -9.93 4.95
C GLU A 78 -4.05 -9.75 3.95
N SER A 79 -2.85 -10.15 4.33
CA SER A 79 -1.70 -10.15 3.44
C SER A 79 -0.84 -11.36 3.79
N ASN A 80 -1.29 -12.52 3.32
CA ASN A 80 -0.64 -13.80 3.56
C ASN A 80 -0.08 -14.35 2.23
N HIS A 81 0.26 -15.64 2.20
CA HIS A 81 0.79 -16.31 1.01
C HIS A 81 -0.27 -16.66 -0.04
N GLU A 82 -1.55 -16.78 0.35
CA GLU A 82 -2.64 -17.12 -0.56
C GLU A 82 -3.41 -15.87 -1.02
N CYS A 83 -3.59 -14.90 -0.13
CA CYS A 83 -4.57 -13.82 -0.19
C CYS A 83 -3.91 -12.47 0.15
N PHE A 84 -4.02 -11.54 -0.80
CA PHE A 84 -3.65 -10.14 -0.63
C PHE A 84 -4.93 -9.30 -0.72
N ARG A 85 -5.54 -9.00 0.43
CA ARG A 85 -6.81 -8.29 0.55
C ARG A 85 -6.64 -6.88 1.11
N HIS A 86 -7.19 -5.91 0.40
CA HIS A 86 -7.29 -4.54 0.88
C HIS A 86 -8.64 -4.28 1.54
N ALA A 87 -8.61 -3.70 2.74
CA ALA A 87 -9.79 -3.18 3.41
C ALA A 87 -9.47 -1.85 4.10
N PRO A 88 -10.21 -0.76 3.83
CA PRO A 88 -10.05 0.48 4.56
C PRO A 88 -10.46 0.31 6.03
N LEU A 89 -9.60 0.84 6.91
CA LEU A 89 -9.93 0.98 8.33
C LEU A 89 -11.16 1.88 8.53
N ALA A 90 -11.86 1.69 9.65
CA ALA A 90 -12.97 2.56 10.03
C ALA A 90 -12.54 4.03 10.10
N LEU A 91 -13.51 4.93 9.84
CA LEU A 91 -13.28 6.36 9.79
C LEU A 91 -12.66 6.89 11.09
N GLN A 92 -13.05 6.32 12.24
CA GLN A 92 -12.51 6.68 13.55
C GLN A 92 -11.01 6.36 13.68
N ALA A 93 -10.58 5.16 13.28
CA ALA A 93 -9.16 4.80 13.25
C ALA A 93 -8.37 5.70 12.30
N ARG A 94 -8.95 6.03 11.13
CA ARG A 94 -8.33 6.97 10.18
C ARG A 94 -8.17 8.36 10.79
N LEU A 95 -9.18 8.88 11.49
CA LEU A 95 -9.10 10.17 12.17
C LEU A 95 -8.03 10.18 13.27
N VAL A 96 -7.98 9.14 14.11
CA VAL A 96 -6.95 9.02 15.15
C VAL A 96 -5.55 8.93 14.53
N SER A 97 -5.40 8.20 13.42
CA SER A 97 -4.15 8.15 12.67
C SER A 97 -3.77 9.53 12.12
N ILE A 98 -4.71 10.28 11.57
CA ILE A 98 -4.48 11.66 11.08
C ILE A 98 -4.04 12.56 12.23
N ILE A 99 -4.74 12.52 13.37
CA ILE A 99 -4.37 13.30 14.58
C ILE A 99 -2.93 12.98 15.00
N SER A 100 -2.54 11.70 15.01
CA SER A 100 -1.18 11.30 15.35
C SER A 100 -0.14 11.82 14.35
N VAL A 101 -0.44 11.79 13.04
CA VAL A 101 0.47 12.26 11.97
C VAL A 101 0.60 13.78 12.02
N THR A 102 -0.52 14.51 12.12
CA THR A 102 -0.52 15.97 12.27
C THR A 102 0.19 16.39 13.55
N GLY A 103 -0.01 15.67 14.66
CA GLY A 103 0.70 15.91 15.91
C GLY A 103 2.21 15.71 15.77
N ALA A 104 2.66 14.68 15.04
CA ALA A 104 4.07 14.46 14.74
C ALA A 104 4.66 15.56 13.86
N LEU A 105 3.96 15.96 12.80
CA LEU A 105 4.39 17.08 11.94
C LEU A 105 4.55 18.36 12.75
N TRP A 106 3.59 18.67 13.62
CA TRP A 106 3.67 19.81 14.51
C TRP A 106 4.87 19.69 15.45
N ALA A 107 4.98 18.59 16.19
CA ALA A 107 6.03 18.40 17.20
C ALA A 107 7.46 18.43 16.64
N TYR A 108 7.66 17.92 15.42
CA TYR A 108 9.00 17.81 14.83
C TYR A 108 9.37 18.94 13.86
N ILE A 109 8.41 19.70 13.34
CA ILE A 109 8.69 20.79 12.39
C ILE A 109 8.26 22.14 12.97
N VAL A 110 7.00 22.27 13.36
CA VAL A 110 6.45 23.56 13.82
C VAL A 110 7.04 23.95 15.16
N SER A 111 7.09 23.05 16.14
CA SER A 111 7.60 23.37 17.48
C SER A 111 9.09 23.77 17.48
N PRO A 112 10.01 23.06 16.80
CA PRO A 112 11.40 23.49 16.70
C PRO A 112 11.58 24.79 15.90
N GLY A 113 10.85 24.96 14.79
CA GLY A 113 10.88 26.19 14.02
C GLY A 113 10.42 27.39 14.84
N TYR A 114 9.33 27.25 15.58
CA TYR A 114 8.81 28.29 16.47
C TYR A 114 9.77 28.56 17.64
N LEU A 115 10.40 27.53 18.22
CA LEU A 115 11.42 27.69 19.25
C LEU A 115 12.59 28.55 18.74
N ILE A 116 13.05 28.33 17.51
CA ILE A 116 14.08 29.16 16.87
C ILE A 116 13.59 30.61 16.75
N THR A 117 12.34 30.85 16.34
CA THR A 117 11.80 32.21 16.27
C THR A 117 11.74 32.89 17.63
N LEU A 118 11.40 32.16 18.69
CA LEU A 118 11.43 32.70 20.06
C LEU A 118 12.86 33.07 20.46
N ILE A 119 13.83 32.20 20.21
CA ILE A 119 15.25 32.48 20.51
C ILE A 119 15.73 33.72 19.76
N LEU A 120 15.42 33.86 18.47
CA LEU A 120 15.81 35.03 17.67
C LEU A 120 15.14 36.32 18.14
N MET A 121 13.91 36.24 18.64
CA MET A 121 13.17 37.38 19.19
C MET A 121 13.50 37.66 20.67
N SER A 122 14.41 36.88 21.26
CA SER A 122 14.82 37.07 22.64
C SER A 122 15.74 38.29 22.78
N PRO A 123 15.88 38.84 24.01
CA PRO A 123 16.84 39.90 24.29
C PRO A 123 18.32 39.54 24.03
N LEU A 124 18.65 38.27 23.74
CA LEU A 124 20.01 37.85 23.35
C LEU A 124 20.41 38.38 21.98
N PHE A 125 19.46 38.47 21.05
CA PHE A 125 19.70 38.72 19.64
C PHE A 125 19.06 40.02 19.14
N THR A 126 18.16 40.61 19.92
CA THR A 126 17.49 41.88 19.59
C THR A 126 17.95 42.98 20.53
N SER A 127 18.31 44.16 20.00
CA SER A 127 18.70 45.34 20.80
C SER A 127 17.52 46.01 21.54
N ILE A 128 16.45 45.26 21.79
CA ILE A 128 15.28 45.71 22.53
C ILE A 128 15.64 45.64 24.01
N SER A 129 15.48 46.75 24.74
CA SER A 129 15.86 46.93 26.15
C SER A 129 15.03 46.10 27.17
N ARG A 130 14.42 44.99 26.74
CA ARG A 130 13.64 44.12 27.62
C ARG A 130 14.56 43.22 28.43
N ASN A 131 14.32 43.14 29.73
CA ASN A 131 14.98 42.17 30.59
C ASN A 131 14.50 40.74 30.26
N TYR A 132 15.35 39.74 30.47
CA TYR A 132 14.99 38.32 30.24
C TYR A 132 13.75 37.89 31.02
N SER A 133 13.59 38.40 32.24
CA SER A 133 12.43 38.09 33.10
C SER A 133 11.12 38.53 32.46
N GLU A 134 11.07 39.75 31.92
CA GLU A 134 9.87 40.29 31.24
C GLU A 134 9.57 39.55 29.95
N TYR A 135 10.60 39.15 29.21
CA TYR A 135 10.45 38.32 28.01
C TYR A 135 9.82 36.95 28.35
N ILE A 136 10.33 36.25 29.37
CA ILE A 136 9.77 34.95 29.79
C ILE A 136 8.35 35.11 30.33
N GLN A 137 8.06 36.16 31.09
CA GLN A 137 6.71 36.45 31.59
C GLN A 137 5.73 36.80 30.47
N SER A 138 6.22 37.28 29.32
CA SER A 138 5.38 37.55 28.16
C SER A 138 4.97 36.28 27.39
N LEU A 139 5.65 35.15 27.63
CA LEU A 139 5.27 33.85 27.06
C LEU A 139 3.99 33.36 27.76
N GLY A 140 2.96 33.08 26.99
CA GLY A 140 1.65 32.67 27.48
C GLY A 140 1.17 31.34 26.92
N LEU A 141 -0.16 31.22 26.86
CA LEU A 141 -0.84 30.00 26.44
C LEU A 141 -0.62 29.69 24.95
N PHE A 142 -0.44 30.71 24.12
CA PHE A 142 -0.19 30.54 22.69
C PHE A 142 1.16 29.84 22.44
N GLU A 143 2.21 30.29 23.12
CA GLU A 143 3.56 29.73 23.04
C GLU A 143 3.57 28.29 23.55
N PHE A 144 2.85 28.01 24.64
CA PHE A 144 2.67 26.67 25.16
C PHE A 144 1.98 25.75 24.14
N ILE A 145 0.94 26.23 23.44
CA ILE A 145 0.28 25.45 22.38
C ILE A 145 1.23 25.22 21.20
N MET A 146 2.00 26.21 20.78
CA MET A 146 2.92 26.08 19.65
C MET A 146 4.06 25.10 19.92
N LEU A 147 4.60 25.09 21.14
CA LEU A 147 5.69 24.20 21.55
C LEU A 147 5.20 22.81 22.00
N GLY A 148 4.05 22.74 22.67
CA GLY A 148 3.54 21.51 23.30
C GLY A 148 2.36 20.84 22.60
N GLY A 149 1.62 21.57 21.75
CA GLY A 149 0.39 21.10 21.11
C GLY A 149 0.55 19.82 20.30
N GLY A 150 1.64 19.70 19.53
CA GLY A 150 1.96 18.50 18.77
C GLY A 150 2.11 17.25 19.65
N TRP A 151 2.80 17.39 20.79
CA TRP A 151 2.98 16.29 21.76
C TRP A 151 1.67 15.89 22.42
N ILE A 152 0.81 16.86 22.74
CA ILE A 152 -0.53 16.62 23.30
C ILE A 152 -1.38 15.81 22.30
N LEU A 153 -1.38 16.18 21.02
CA LEU A 153 -2.11 15.44 19.98
C LEU A 153 -1.63 13.98 19.85
N ILE A 154 -0.32 13.75 19.87
CA ILE A 154 0.26 12.40 19.84
C ILE A 154 -0.16 11.59 21.08
N LEU A 155 -0.11 12.21 22.26
CA LEU A 155 -0.50 11.57 23.51
C LEU A 155 -1.99 11.19 23.48
N MET A 156 -2.85 12.10 23.05
CA MET A 156 -4.29 11.83 22.91
C MET A 156 -4.56 10.67 21.93
N ALA A 157 -3.89 10.65 20.77
CA ALA A 157 -4.06 9.56 19.81
C ALA A 157 -3.61 8.20 20.37
N LYS A 158 -2.46 8.14 21.07
CA LYS A 158 -1.97 6.92 21.73
C LYS A 158 -2.89 6.47 22.85
N LEU A 159 -3.40 7.41 23.65
CA LEU A 159 -4.32 7.13 24.74
C LEU A 159 -5.65 6.59 24.20
N ALA A 160 -6.18 7.18 23.11
CA ALA A 160 -7.40 6.70 22.47
C ALA A 160 -7.25 5.25 21.98
N LEU A 161 -6.14 4.92 21.32
CA LEU A 161 -5.83 3.55 20.88
C LEU A 161 -5.67 2.58 22.05
N ARG A 162 -5.18 3.04 23.20
CA ARG A 162 -4.99 2.22 24.39
C ARG A 162 -6.31 1.96 25.13
N LEU A 163 -7.16 2.97 25.27
CA LEU A 163 -8.41 2.90 26.02
C LEU A 163 -9.54 2.26 25.21
N PHE A 164 -9.61 2.55 23.91
CA PHE A 164 -10.74 2.13 23.05
C PHE A 164 -10.31 1.35 21.80
N PRO A 165 -9.44 0.33 21.89
CA PRO A 165 -8.94 -0.39 20.71
C PRO A 165 -10.07 -1.06 19.92
N LYS A 166 -11.04 -1.70 20.59
CA LYS A 166 -12.19 -2.37 19.94
C LYS A 166 -13.15 -1.43 19.22
N TRP A 167 -13.18 -0.15 19.58
CA TRP A 167 -14.03 0.84 18.93
C TRP A 167 -13.32 1.49 17.75
N LEU A 168 -12.02 1.76 17.89
CA LEU A 168 -11.19 2.35 16.85
C LEU A 168 -10.86 1.35 15.74
N LEU A 169 -10.35 0.17 16.10
CA LEU A 169 -9.94 -0.91 15.18
C LEU A 169 -11.14 -1.75 14.75
N ARG A 170 -12.17 -1.08 14.23
CA ARG A 170 -13.31 -1.74 13.59
C ARG A 170 -13.10 -1.80 12.08
N ASN A 171 -13.71 -2.80 11.47
CA ASN A 171 -13.83 -2.87 10.03
C ASN A 171 -14.63 -1.66 9.53
N GLY A 172 -14.11 -1.00 8.50
CA GLY A 172 -14.72 0.18 7.90
C GLY A 172 -15.92 -0.17 7.03
N ARG A 173 -15.83 0.14 5.73
CA ARG A 173 -16.88 -0.24 4.77
C ARG A 173 -16.87 -1.73 4.45
N GLY A 174 -15.76 -2.41 4.72
CA GLY A 174 -15.49 -3.80 4.36
C GLY A 174 -14.29 -3.87 3.40
N PRO A 175 -13.88 -5.07 2.95
CA PRO A 175 -12.83 -5.23 1.94
C PRO A 175 -13.25 -4.64 0.59
N GLU A 176 -12.31 -4.11 -0.18
CA GLU A 176 -12.59 -3.55 -1.51
C GLU A 176 -12.21 -4.53 -2.62
N TRP A 177 -11.05 -5.16 -2.48
CA TRP A 177 -10.56 -6.16 -3.41
C TRP A 177 -9.64 -7.17 -2.73
N GLU A 178 -9.51 -8.35 -3.32
CA GLU A 178 -8.66 -9.47 -2.88
C GLU A 178 -8.02 -10.12 -4.11
N PHE A 179 -6.70 -10.27 -4.07
CA PHE A 179 -5.97 -11.13 -4.99
C PHE A 179 -5.73 -12.47 -4.32
N ASN A 180 -6.18 -13.56 -4.94
CA ASN A 180 -5.98 -14.89 -4.41
C ASN A 180 -5.04 -15.69 -5.32
N ARG A 181 -3.79 -15.85 -4.89
CA ARG A 181 -2.74 -16.61 -5.59
C ARG A 181 -3.12 -18.09 -5.74
N ARG A 182 -3.79 -18.66 -4.74
CA ARG A 182 -4.17 -20.08 -4.74
C ARG A 182 -5.26 -20.40 -5.75
N THR A 183 -6.28 -19.55 -5.82
CA THR A 183 -7.40 -19.75 -6.76
C THR A 183 -7.13 -19.14 -8.13
N GLY A 184 -6.26 -18.13 -8.22
CA GLY A 184 -6.04 -17.31 -9.41
C GLY A 184 -7.13 -16.28 -9.67
N MET A 185 -7.99 -16.01 -8.69
CA MET A 185 -9.14 -15.12 -8.83
C MET A 185 -8.88 -13.77 -8.16
N ILE A 186 -9.48 -12.72 -8.72
CA ILE A 186 -9.67 -11.43 -8.08
C ILE A 186 -11.11 -11.35 -7.59
N LYS A 187 -11.30 -11.08 -6.29
CA LYS A 187 -12.61 -10.75 -5.74
C LYS A 187 -12.70 -9.24 -5.56
N VAL A 188 -13.82 -8.66 -5.96
CA VAL A 188 -14.10 -7.23 -5.85
C VAL A 188 -15.44 -7.07 -5.15
N TRP A 189 -15.46 -6.26 -4.10
CA TRP A 189 -16.66 -5.96 -3.34
C TRP A 189 -17.24 -4.61 -3.77
N GLN A 190 -18.40 -4.64 -4.41
CA GLN A 190 -19.12 -3.45 -4.83
C GLN A 190 -20.15 -3.07 -3.77
N TYR A 191 -19.88 -1.98 -3.06
CA TYR A 191 -20.80 -1.44 -2.05
C TYR A 191 -21.79 -0.47 -2.69
N PRO A 192 -23.10 -0.71 -2.56
CA PRO A 192 -24.09 0.26 -3.03
C PRO A 192 -23.97 1.57 -2.25
N LYS A 193 -24.29 2.69 -2.93
CA LYS A 193 -24.29 4.01 -2.29
C LYS A 193 -25.19 3.99 -1.05
N LYS A 194 -24.64 4.43 0.08
CA LYS A 194 -25.40 4.57 1.31
C LYS A 194 -26.31 5.79 1.17
N PHE A 195 -27.61 5.56 1.04
CA PHE A 195 -28.59 6.62 1.19
C PHE A 195 -28.79 6.93 2.68
N PRO A 196 -28.94 8.21 3.06
CA PRO A 196 -29.39 8.57 4.40
C PRO A 196 -30.66 7.79 4.75
N PHE A 197 -30.77 7.30 5.99
CA PHE A 197 -31.97 6.63 6.55
C PHE A 197 -32.31 5.21 6.04
N LEU A 198 -31.68 4.70 4.97
CA LEU A 198 -31.87 3.30 4.55
C LEU A 198 -30.80 2.37 5.15
N PRO A 199 -31.16 1.12 5.52
CA PRO A 199 -30.19 0.13 5.93
C PRO A 199 -29.24 -0.20 4.77
N ARG A 200 -27.99 -0.49 5.09
CA ARG A 200 -27.00 -0.90 4.08
C ARG A 200 -27.43 -2.23 3.46
N LYS A 201 -27.59 -2.24 2.14
CA LYS A 201 -27.68 -3.49 1.37
C LYS A 201 -26.33 -4.22 1.42
N PRO A 202 -26.33 -5.57 1.40
CA PRO A 202 -25.09 -6.35 1.34
C PRO A 202 -24.29 -5.99 0.08
N PRO A 203 -22.95 -6.03 0.13
CA PRO A 203 -22.12 -5.80 -1.05
C PRO A 203 -22.33 -6.90 -2.09
N VAL A 204 -22.27 -6.52 -3.36
CA VAL A 204 -22.19 -7.49 -4.46
C VAL A 204 -20.73 -7.89 -4.60
N VAL A 205 -20.45 -9.18 -4.44
CA VAL A 205 -19.10 -9.74 -4.62
C VAL A 205 -18.99 -10.29 -6.02
N VAL A 206 -18.05 -9.75 -6.79
CA VAL A 206 -17.75 -10.21 -8.15
C VAL A 206 -16.38 -10.89 -8.11
N GLU A 207 -16.34 -12.15 -8.57
CA GLU A 207 -15.11 -12.93 -8.67
C GLU A 207 -14.80 -13.21 -10.14
N LYS A 208 -13.57 -12.89 -10.56
CA LYS A 208 -13.11 -13.03 -11.95
C LYS A 208 -11.65 -13.52 -11.99
N PRO A 209 -11.24 -14.30 -13.01
CA PRO A 209 -9.87 -14.76 -13.14
C PRO A 209 -8.89 -13.60 -13.31
N PHE A 210 -7.72 -13.71 -12.67
CA PHE A 210 -6.68 -12.68 -12.70
C PHE A 210 -6.20 -12.34 -14.11
N TYR A 211 -6.04 -13.35 -14.97
CA TYR A 211 -5.57 -13.16 -16.34
C TYR A 211 -6.54 -12.34 -17.20
N GLU A 212 -7.81 -12.14 -16.79
CA GLU A 212 -8.82 -11.32 -17.51
C GLU A 212 -8.71 -9.81 -17.22
N PHE A 213 -7.82 -9.39 -16.32
CA PHE A 213 -7.68 -7.99 -15.92
C PHE A 213 -6.47 -7.31 -16.57
N ASP A 214 -6.69 -6.21 -17.27
CA ASP A 214 -5.57 -5.41 -17.78
C ASP A 214 -5.20 -4.32 -16.79
N ALA A 215 -3.89 -4.11 -16.62
CA ALA A 215 -3.36 -3.08 -15.77
C ALA A 215 -3.21 -1.75 -16.52
N TRP A 216 -3.71 -0.68 -15.92
CA TRP A 216 -3.63 0.68 -16.44
C TRP A 216 -2.93 1.58 -15.42
N CYS A 217 -1.92 2.31 -15.88
CA CYS A 217 -1.34 3.43 -15.17
C CYS A 217 -2.11 4.70 -15.55
N CYS A 218 -2.93 5.20 -14.64
CA CYS A 218 -3.79 6.36 -14.88
C CYS A 218 -3.16 7.63 -14.30
N ALA A 219 -2.93 8.63 -15.15
CA ALA A 219 -2.53 9.95 -14.71
C ALA A 219 -3.76 10.75 -14.25
N ARG A 220 -3.70 11.30 -13.04
CA ARG A 220 -4.68 12.21 -12.46
C ARG A 220 -3.99 13.54 -12.17
N VAL A 221 -4.63 14.64 -12.53
CA VAL A 221 -4.16 15.97 -12.15
C VAL A 221 -4.64 16.29 -10.74
N ASP A 222 -3.72 16.60 -9.84
CA ASP A 222 -3.99 17.15 -8.52
C ASP A 222 -3.40 18.55 -8.37
N ARG A 223 -3.80 19.27 -7.32
CA ARG A 223 -3.34 20.63 -7.03
C ARG A 223 -1.82 20.75 -6.87
N PHE A 224 -1.14 19.64 -6.56
CA PHE A 224 0.31 19.59 -6.35
C PHE A 224 1.08 18.93 -7.50
N GLY A 225 0.41 18.60 -8.60
CA GLY A 225 1.03 18.00 -9.78
C GLY A 225 0.29 16.76 -10.30
N THR A 226 0.95 16.02 -11.18
CA THR A 226 0.42 14.77 -11.74
C THR A 226 0.65 13.62 -10.77
N LEU A 227 -0.43 12.89 -10.52
CA LEU A 227 -0.44 11.69 -9.69
C LEU A 227 -0.75 10.49 -10.56
N PHE A 228 -0.09 9.37 -10.29
CA PHE A 228 -0.31 8.12 -11.02
C PHE A 228 -0.94 7.07 -10.11
N ASP A 229 -2.06 6.51 -10.58
CA ASP A 229 -2.78 5.42 -9.91
C ASP A 229 -2.73 4.15 -10.76
N LEU A 230 -2.43 3.01 -10.14
CA LEU A 230 -2.60 1.71 -10.78
C LEU A 230 -4.04 1.25 -10.64
N VAL A 231 -4.69 0.95 -11.77
CA VAL A 231 -6.05 0.42 -11.83
C VAL A 231 -6.04 -0.85 -12.67
N LEU A 232 -6.63 -1.92 -12.14
CA LEU A 232 -6.88 -3.14 -12.90
C LEU A 232 -8.30 -3.13 -13.42
N SER A 233 -8.47 -3.23 -14.73
CA SER A 233 -9.75 -3.16 -15.42
C SER A 233 -10.06 -4.53 -16.03
N HIS A 234 -11.23 -5.09 -15.71
CA HIS A 234 -11.63 -6.37 -16.29
C HIS A 234 -11.99 -6.21 -17.77
N ARG A 235 -11.39 -7.01 -18.66
CA ARG A 235 -11.56 -6.84 -20.12
C ARG A 235 -13.01 -6.97 -20.60
N TYR A 236 -13.80 -7.85 -19.99
CA TYR A 236 -15.13 -8.23 -20.51
C TYR A 236 -16.32 -7.65 -19.72
N SER A 237 -16.07 -6.84 -18.69
CA SER A 237 -17.15 -6.24 -17.91
C SER A 237 -16.72 -4.91 -17.32
N LYS A 238 -17.70 -4.06 -16.99
CA LYS A 238 -17.47 -2.79 -16.32
C LYS A 238 -17.09 -3.00 -14.84
N LEU A 239 -15.82 -3.30 -14.59
CA LEU A 239 -15.25 -3.62 -13.29
C LEU A 239 -13.81 -3.09 -13.22
N ASP A 240 -13.62 -2.06 -12.40
CA ASP A 240 -12.31 -1.47 -12.12
C ASP A 240 -11.91 -1.68 -10.66
N VAL A 241 -10.65 -2.02 -10.45
CA VAL A 241 -10.02 -2.20 -9.15
C VAL A 241 -8.89 -1.18 -9.02
N THR A 242 -9.11 -0.14 -8.24
CA THR A 242 -8.07 0.84 -7.93
C THR A 242 -7.16 0.28 -6.83
N VAL A 243 -5.91 0.00 -7.17
CA VAL A 243 -4.92 -0.58 -6.24
C VAL A 243 -4.07 0.51 -5.58
N GLY A 244 -4.14 1.75 -6.11
CA GLY A 244 -3.34 2.91 -5.67
C GLY A 244 -3.52 3.33 -4.19
N ASP A 245 -4.62 2.97 -3.54
CA ASP A 245 -4.89 3.35 -2.14
C ASP A 245 -3.87 2.79 -1.14
N ILE A 246 -3.19 1.69 -1.46
CA ILE A 246 -2.14 1.12 -0.61
C ILE A 246 -0.84 1.92 -0.69
N LEU A 247 -0.54 2.43 -1.88
CA LEU A 247 0.71 3.10 -2.20
C LEU A 247 0.66 4.60 -1.90
N GLY A 248 -0.54 5.19 -1.96
CA GLY A 248 -0.69 6.62 -2.05
C GLY A 248 -0.42 7.08 -3.47
N ALA A 249 -1.04 8.18 -3.85
CA ALA A 249 -0.85 8.76 -5.16
C ALA A 249 0.62 9.19 -5.34
N HIS A 250 1.29 8.64 -6.35
CA HIS A 250 2.72 8.87 -6.58
C HIS A 250 2.96 9.90 -7.68
N GLY A 251 3.98 10.73 -7.51
CA GLY A 251 4.41 11.69 -8.55
C GLY A 251 5.11 11.06 -9.75
N SER A 252 5.34 9.73 -9.75
CA SER A 252 6.02 9.02 -10.83
C SER A 252 5.24 7.77 -11.27
N PRO A 253 5.13 7.50 -12.59
CA PRO A 253 4.47 6.30 -13.11
C PRO A 253 5.28 5.02 -12.83
N THR A 254 6.58 5.13 -12.52
CA THR A 254 7.44 3.97 -12.24
C THR A 254 6.96 3.15 -11.05
N MET A 255 6.30 3.78 -10.08
CA MET A 255 5.68 3.07 -8.96
C MET A 255 4.51 2.18 -9.39
N CYS A 256 3.70 2.63 -10.36
CA CYS A 256 2.64 1.82 -10.94
C CYS A 256 3.22 0.61 -11.68
N TYR A 257 4.34 0.81 -12.40
CA TYR A 257 5.02 -0.26 -13.13
C TYR A 257 5.59 -1.32 -12.17
N ALA A 258 6.29 -0.88 -11.12
CA ALA A 258 6.82 -1.77 -10.10
C ALA A 258 5.71 -2.51 -9.34
N TYR A 259 4.56 -1.85 -9.13
CA TYR A 259 3.44 -2.49 -8.47
C TYR A 259 2.79 -3.54 -9.37
N TRP A 260 2.69 -3.29 -10.66
CA TRP A 260 2.18 -4.28 -11.61
C TRP A 260 3.09 -5.51 -11.70
N ASP A 261 4.41 -5.32 -11.77
CA ASP A 261 5.39 -6.41 -11.71
C ASP A 261 5.24 -7.21 -10.40
N PHE A 262 5.08 -6.52 -9.27
CA PHE A 262 4.83 -7.17 -7.97
C PHE A 262 3.55 -8.01 -7.97
N ILE A 263 2.42 -7.49 -8.47
CA ILE A 263 1.15 -8.22 -8.50
C ILE A 263 1.27 -9.47 -9.37
N GLN A 264 1.85 -9.35 -10.57
CA GLN A 264 2.08 -10.49 -11.45
C GLN A 264 2.97 -11.55 -10.78
N ASN A 265 4.09 -11.15 -10.17
CA ASN A 265 4.99 -12.08 -9.45
C ASN A 265 4.31 -12.71 -8.23
N TYR A 266 3.47 -11.95 -7.51
CA TYR A 266 2.71 -12.45 -6.38
C TYR A 266 1.63 -13.46 -6.81
N MET A 267 1.03 -13.29 -7.99
CA MET A 267 0.01 -14.22 -8.50
C MET A 267 0.60 -15.43 -9.22
N ASP A 268 1.85 -15.34 -9.71
CA ASP A 268 2.52 -16.40 -10.47
C ASP A 268 2.95 -17.58 -9.58
N ILE A 269 2.27 -18.72 -9.73
CA ILE A 269 2.53 -19.92 -8.94
C ILE A 269 3.78 -20.70 -9.38
N THR A 270 4.39 -20.34 -10.51
CA THR A 270 5.62 -20.97 -11.02
C THR A 270 6.88 -20.41 -10.35
N ARG A 271 6.79 -19.20 -9.79
CA ARG A 271 7.87 -18.51 -9.07
C ARG A 271 7.62 -18.51 -7.57
N PRO A 272 8.66 -18.41 -6.73
CA PRO A 272 8.47 -18.17 -5.30
C PRO A 272 7.77 -16.83 -5.05
N LEU A 273 7.18 -16.67 -3.87
CA LEU A 273 6.62 -15.40 -3.43
C LEU A 273 7.69 -14.29 -3.52
N PRO A 274 7.31 -13.05 -3.87
CA PRO A 274 8.24 -11.92 -3.88
C PRO A 274 8.98 -11.77 -2.54
N GLU A 275 10.25 -11.39 -2.60
CA GLU A 275 11.08 -11.13 -1.41
C GLU A 275 10.64 -9.85 -0.70
N LEU A 276 9.57 -9.98 0.10
CA LEU A 276 8.96 -8.90 0.86
C LEU A 276 9.01 -9.21 2.37
N PRO A 277 9.45 -8.28 3.23
CA PRO A 277 9.60 -8.55 4.66
C PRO A 277 8.29 -8.99 5.36
N MET A 278 7.14 -8.53 4.87
CA MET A 278 5.82 -8.90 5.40
C MET A 278 5.41 -10.34 5.05
N LEU A 279 5.89 -10.87 3.91
CA LEU A 279 5.56 -12.23 3.46
C LEU A 279 6.45 -13.28 4.10
N GLU A 280 7.58 -12.90 4.71
CA GLU A 280 8.56 -13.81 5.31
C GLU A 280 7.92 -14.90 6.19
N GLN A 281 6.97 -14.51 7.04
CA GLN A 281 6.31 -15.44 7.96
C GLN A 281 5.47 -16.51 7.27
N TYR A 282 5.03 -16.28 6.03
CA TYR A 282 4.14 -17.18 5.29
C TYR A 282 4.86 -18.00 4.23
N ARG A 283 6.15 -17.74 3.96
CA ARG A 283 6.89 -18.38 2.86
C ARG A 283 6.95 -19.90 2.95
N HIS A 284 7.02 -20.43 4.18
CA HIS A 284 7.03 -21.88 4.41
C HIS A 284 5.66 -22.56 4.16
N LEU A 285 4.58 -21.79 4.07
CA LEU A 285 3.23 -22.29 3.81
C LEU A 285 2.93 -22.42 2.31
N ASP A 286 3.58 -21.61 1.47
CA ASP A 286 3.45 -21.71 0.01
C ASP A 286 4.37 -22.82 -0.53
N PRO A 287 3.85 -23.85 -1.22
CA PRO A 287 4.63 -25.02 -1.60
C PRO A 287 5.70 -24.72 -2.66
N THR A 288 5.44 -23.81 -3.61
CA THR A 288 6.46 -23.38 -4.59
C THR A 288 7.60 -22.66 -3.89
N THR A 289 7.25 -21.72 -3.00
CA THR A 289 8.23 -20.94 -2.23
C THR A 289 9.03 -21.82 -1.27
N ALA A 290 8.38 -22.73 -0.54
CA ALA A 290 9.05 -23.61 0.40
C ALA A 290 10.09 -24.52 -0.29
N LYS A 291 9.76 -25.06 -1.48
CA LYS A 291 10.71 -25.84 -2.29
C LYS A 291 11.89 -24.99 -2.76
N HIS A 292 11.63 -23.78 -3.23
CA HIS A 292 12.67 -22.85 -3.67
C HIS A 292 13.59 -22.44 -2.50
N ASP A 293 13.03 -22.11 -1.35
CA ASP A 293 13.77 -21.72 -0.15
C ASP A 293 14.62 -22.89 0.38
N GLN A 294 14.12 -24.13 0.32
CA GLN A 294 14.89 -25.33 0.66
C GLN A 294 16.04 -25.57 -0.32
N ALA A 295 15.81 -25.41 -1.62
CA ALA A 295 16.84 -25.61 -2.65
C ALA A 295 17.95 -24.57 -2.60
N THR A 296 17.62 -23.32 -2.25
CA THR A 296 18.58 -22.20 -2.15
C THR A 296 19.23 -22.06 -0.79
N GLY A 297 18.78 -22.81 0.22
CA GLY A 297 19.26 -22.69 1.60
C GLY A 297 18.92 -21.35 2.25
N ARG A 298 17.82 -20.71 1.83
CA ARG A 298 17.40 -19.40 2.34
C ARG A 298 17.07 -19.49 3.83
N PRO A 299 17.64 -18.62 4.69
CA PRO A 299 17.29 -18.59 6.11
C PRO A 299 15.81 -18.25 6.35
N ALA A 300 15.16 -18.95 7.28
CA ALA A 300 13.75 -18.70 7.61
C ALA A 300 13.49 -17.27 8.18
N ARG A 301 14.49 -16.69 8.86
CA ARG A 301 14.46 -15.34 9.47
C ARG A 301 15.33 -14.31 8.72
N TYR A 302 15.38 -14.43 7.39
CA TYR A 302 16.22 -13.59 6.51
C TYR A 302 16.11 -12.08 6.78
N TRP A 303 14.90 -11.51 6.73
CA TRP A 303 14.60 -10.10 6.95
C TRP A 303 14.62 -9.71 8.42
N ARG A 304 14.16 -10.59 9.31
CA ARG A 304 14.09 -10.32 10.77
C ARG A 304 15.46 -10.18 11.41
N ASP A 305 16.42 -11.00 10.99
CA ASP A 305 17.76 -11.04 11.57
C ASP A 305 18.77 -10.18 10.80
N MET A 306 18.34 -9.58 9.67
CA MET A 306 19.11 -8.59 8.94
C MET A 306 19.42 -7.35 9.80
N ASP A 307 20.62 -6.79 9.63
CA ASP A 307 21.01 -5.54 10.26
C ASP A 307 20.37 -4.33 9.55
N ASP A 308 20.20 -3.22 10.29
CA ASP A 308 19.48 -2.05 9.77
C ASP A 308 20.23 -1.37 8.60
N LYS A 309 21.55 -1.51 8.49
CA LYS A 309 22.35 -0.92 7.40
C LYS A 309 22.15 -1.71 6.11
N THR A 310 22.27 -3.04 6.15
CA THR A 310 21.99 -3.93 5.01
C THR A 310 20.54 -3.82 4.57
N PHE A 311 19.60 -3.74 5.51
CA PHE A 311 18.20 -3.51 5.18
C PHE A 311 17.99 -2.19 4.43
N LYS A 312 18.62 -1.11 4.91
CA LYS A 312 18.55 0.19 4.21
C LYS A 312 19.14 0.09 2.80
N GLN A 313 20.28 -0.58 2.64
CA GLN A 313 20.87 -0.80 1.32
C GLN A 313 19.91 -1.56 0.40
N LYS A 314 19.25 -2.63 0.87
CA LYS A 314 18.23 -3.35 0.08
C LYS A 314 17.06 -2.47 -0.35
N VAL A 315 16.62 -1.56 0.51
CA VAL A 315 15.58 -0.58 0.17
C VAL A 315 16.08 0.40 -0.89
N ASP A 316 17.30 0.90 -0.75
CA ASP A 316 17.91 1.85 -1.70
C ASP A 316 18.19 1.19 -3.07
N ASP A 317 18.63 -0.07 -3.08
CA ASP A 317 18.77 -0.89 -4.28
C ASP A 317 17.41 -1.05 -4.98
N MET A 318 16.34 -1.37 -4.23
CA MET A 318 14.98 -1.46 -4.77
C MET A 318 14.49 -0.12 -5.35
N PHE A 319 14.80 1.01 -4.72
CA PHE A 319 14.52 2.33 -5.30
C PHE A 319 15.23 2.52 -6.65
N THR A 320 16.49 2.10 -6.73
CA THR A 320 17.29 2.18 -7.96
C THR A 320 16.68 1.28 -9.04
N ASP A 321 16.36 0.04 -8.73
CA ASP A 321 15.77 -0.93 -9.67
C ASP A 321 14.42 -0.45 -10.23
N VAL A 322 13.59 0.15 -9.37
CA VAL A 322 12.30 0.73 -9.76
C VAL A 322 12.50 1.97 -10.64
N SER A 323 13.55 2.75 -10.43
CA SER A 323 13.85 3.92 -11.27
C SER A 323 14.27 3.55 -12.69
N ILE A 324 14.92 2.39 -12.88
CA ILE A 324 15.40 1.88 -14.17
C ILE A 324 14.46 0.84 -14.79
N ILE A 325 13.22 0.74 -14.30
CA ILE A 325 12.25 -0.23 -14.79
C ILE A 325 11.86 0.08 -16.24
N ASP A 326 11.90 -0.95 -17.08
CA ASP A 326 11.72 -0.85 -18.53
C ASP A 326 10.33 -1.32 -19.00
N THR A 327 9.34 -1.35 -18.11
CA THR A 327 8.01 -1.92 -18.36
C THR A 327 7.38 -1.46 -19.67
N THR A 328 7.52 -0.18 -20.05
CA THR A 328 6.93 0.36 -21.28
C THR A 328 7.58 -0.15 -22.57
N ARG A 329 8.76 -0.77 -22.50
CA ARG A 329 9.50 -1.31 -23.66
C ARG A 329 9.32 -2.81 -23.83
N ARG A 330 8.66 -3.49 -22.88
CA ARG A 330 8.51 -4.95 -22.90
C ARG A 330 7.38 -5.35 -23.85
N PRO A 331 7.52 -6.47 -24.57
CA PRO A 331 6.41 -7.02 -25.34
C PRO A 331 5.30 -7.47 -24.38
N ASP A 332 4.05 -7.18 -24.76
CA ASP A 332 2.86 -7.61 -24.01
C ASP A 332 2.51 -9.06 -24.39
N LEU A 333 2.72 -10.00 -23.47
CA LEU A 333 2.39 -11.42 -23.70
C LEU A 333 0.89 -11.63 -23.98
N MET A 334 0.03 -10.76 -23.46
CA MET A 334 -1.42 -10.89 -23.65
C MET A 334 -1.84 -10.47 -25.07
N ALA A 335 -1.05 -9.61 -25.73
CA ALA A 335 -1.29 -9.22 -27.11
C ALA A 335 -1.12 -10.39 -28.11
N GLU A 336 -0.42 -11.46 -27.72
CA GLU A 336 -0.33 -12.70 -28.51
C GLU A 336 -1.58 -13.59 -28.37
N LYS A 337 -2.38 -13.38 -27.31
CA LYS A 337 -3.52 -14.24 -26.96
C LYS A 337 -4.86 -13.65 -27.37
N LEU A 338 -4.93 -12.35 -27.65
CA LEU A 338 -6.16 -11.67 -28.08
C LEU A 338 -5.86 -10.39 -28.85
N SER A 339 -6.85 -9.98 -29.64
CA SER A 339 -6.89 -8.64 -30.23
C SER A 339 -7.59 -7.67 -29.28
N TYR A 340 -6.93 -6.56 -28.98
CA TYR A 340 -7.48 -5.48 -28.15
C TYR A 340 -8.40 -4.56 -28.97
N ALA A 341 -9.35 -3.94 -28.27
CA ALA A 341 -10.20 -2.92 -28.90
C ALA A 341 -9.36 -1.70 -29.32
N SER A 342 -9.58 -1.24 -30.56
CA SER A 342 -8.90 -0.09 -31.17
C SER A 342 -9.24 1.22 -30.50
#